data_AF-A0AAV2HD22-F1
#
_entry.id   AF-A0AAV2HD22-F1
#
_cell.length_a   1.000
_cell.length_b   1.000
_cell.length_c   1.000
_cell.angle_alpha   90.00
_cell.angle_beta   90.00
_cell.angle_gamma   90.00
#
_symmetry.space_group_name_H-M   'P 1'
#
loop_
_entity.id
_entity.type
_entity.pdbx_description
1 polymer ?
#
loop_
_entity_poly.entity_id
_entity_poly.type
_entity_poly.pdbx_seq_one_letter_code
_entity_poly.pdbx_strand_id
1 'polypeptide(L)'
;MKTVILALVCLLHVDLSVPLFDGCSLVTMSHFDGPDAQTNITIPQNCTSGRIDWHYPQGKLHVQLSLPSLTYSLCLIEGWATMVAEVREVTGGVNKVLNLPTAGHPACTKAVGGTTELLVQADPMLAYMTSFNYTVVTKSQTH
;
A
#
# COMPACT_ATOMS: atom_id res chain seq x y z
N MET A 1 28.57 -5.64 61.89
CA MET A 1 28.66 -5.80 60.42
C MET A 1 27.60 -6.78 59.96
N LYS A 2 26.53 -6.31 59.31
CA LYS A 2 25.62 -7.15 58.52
C LYS A 2 25.20 -6.33 57.30
N THR A 3 25.79 -6.66 56.17
CA THR A 3 25.48 -6.08 54.86
C THR A 3 24.30 -6.87 54.28
N VAL A 4 23.16 -6.21 54.07
CA VAL A 4 22.01 -6.79 53.37
C VAL A 4 22.01 -6.20 51.97
N ILE A 5 22.43 -6.99 50.99
CA ILE A 5 22.34 -6.65 49.56
C ILE A 5 20.96 -7.11 49.10
N LEU A 6 20.02 -6.18 49.01
CA LEU A 6 18.71 -6.43 48.40
C LEU A 6 18.91 -6.34 46.88
N ALA A 7 19.05 -7.48 46.22
CA ALA A 7 19.12 -7.57 44.77
C ALA A 7 17.75 -7.24 44.18
N LEU A 8 17.59 -6.02 43.68
CA LEU A 8 16.45 -5.57 42.90
C LEU A 8 16.54 -6.25 41.51
N VAL A 9 15.98 -7.44 41.40
CA VAL A 9 15.76 -8.11 40.12
C VAL A 9 14.64 -7.37 39.40
N CYS A 10 14.99 -6.31 38.68
CA CYS A 10 14.12 -5.69 37.69
C CYS A 10 13.86 -6.72 36.59
N LEU A 11 12.69 -7.36 36.67
CA LEU A 11 12.05 -8.14 35.62
C LEU A 11 11.82 -7.23 34.40
N LEU A 12 12.85 -7.07 33.56
CA LEU A 12 12.71 -6.58 32.20
C LEU A 12 12.03 -7.69 31.39
N HIS A 13 10.69 -7.76 31.47
CA HIS A 13 9.89 -8.34 30.41
C HIS A 13 9.99 -7.39 29.21
N VAL A 14 11.05 -7.56 28.42
CA VAL A 14 11.06 -7.05 27.06
C VAL A 14 10.13 -7.97 26.30
N ASP A 15 8.85 -7.58 26.20
CA ASP A 15 7.94 -8.17 25.23
C ASP A 15 8.51 -7.86 23.84
N LEU A 16 9.38 -8.74 23.38
CA LEU A 16 9.91 -8.77 22.03
C LEU A 16 8.83 -9.34 21.12
N SER A 17 7.66 -8.70 21.08
CA SER A 17 6.69 -8.91 20.03
C SER A 17 7.22 -8.20 18.79
N VAL A 18 8.19 -8.82 18.11
CA VAL A 18 8.53 -8.43 16.74
C VAL A 18 7.25 -8.65 15.94
N PRO A 19 6.62 -7.61 15.36
CA PRO A 19 5.44 -7.83 14.52
C PRO A 19 5.92 -8.60 13.29
N LEU A 20 5.72 -9.92 13.31
CA LEU A 20 6.22 -10.83 12.27
C LEU A 20 5.59 -10.57 10.90
N PHE A 21 4.50 -9.79 10.84
CA PHE A 21 3.88 -9.35 9.59
C PHE A 21 3.29 -7.95 9.79
N ASP A 22 3.81 -6.96 9.07
CA ASP A 22 3.12 -5.69 8.89
C ASP A 22 1.89 -5.96 8.01
N GLY A 23 0.70 -5.96 8.62
CA GLY A 23 -0.56 -6.24 7.92
C GLY A 23 -0.88 -5.25 6.79
N CYS A 24 -0.10 -4.19 6.65
CA CYS A 24 -0.19 -3.20 5.59
C CYS A 24 0.82 -3.43 4.45
N SER A 25 1.68 -4.45 4.55
CA SER A 25 2.52 -4.93 3.44
C SER A 25 1.75 -6.01 2.68
N LEU A 26 1.35 -5.68 1.45
CA LEU A 26 0.56 -6.55 0.59
C LEU A 26 1.44 -7.17 -0.48
N VAL A 27 1.24 -8.45 -0.75
CA VAL A 27 1.99 -9.19 -1.77
C VAL A 27 0.99 -9.86 -2.70
N THR A 28 1.19 -9.71 -4.01
CA THR A 28 0.36 -10.36 -5.03
C THR A 28 1.21 -10.81 -6.21
N MET A 29 0.64 -11.65 -7.07
CA MET A 29 1.25 -12.12 -8.31
C MET A 29 0.25 -11.99 -9.46
N SER A 30 0.73 -11.72 -10.67
CA SER A 30 -0.16 -11.70 -11.83
C SER A 30 -0.73 -13.07 -12.16
N HIS A 31 -1.94 -13.05 -12.74
CA HIS A 31 -2.45 -14.15 -13.54
C HIS A 31 -1.80 -14.14 -14.92
N PHE A 32 -1.32 -15.29 -15.39
CA PHE A 32 -0.64 -15.43 -16.69
C PHE A 32 -1.62 -15.63 -17.86
N ASP A 33 -2.76 -14.94 -17.82
CA ASP A 33 -3.86 -15.10 -18.78
C ASP A 33 -3.71 -14.20 -20.03
N GLY A 34 -2.62 -13.44 -20.11
CA GLY A 34 -2.32 -12.54 -21.23
C GLY A 34 -2.15 -11.08 -20.81
N PRO A 35 -1.90 -10.17 -21.77
CA PRO A 35 -1.64 -8.76 -21.49
C PRO A 35 -2.85 -7.99 -20.95
N ASP A 36 -4.06 -8.53 -21.10
CA ASP A 36 -5.29 -7.92 -20.57
C ASP A 36 -5.71 -8.50 -19.21
N ALA A 37 -4.91 -9.43 -18.65
CA ALA A 37 -5.17 -10.02 -17.35
C ALA A 37 -5.21 -8.92 -16.27
N GLN A 38 -6.15 -9.05 -15.32
CA GLN A 38 -6.28 -8.14 -14.20
C GLN A 38 -6.13 -8.91 -12.89
N THR A 39 -5.26 -8.41 -12.02
CA THR A 39 -5.08 -8.88 -10.64
C THR A 39 -5.66 -7.83 -9.72
N ASN A 40 -6.43 -8.22 -8.70
CA ASN A 40 -7.03 -7.28 -7.76
C ASN A 40 -6.27 -7.32 -6.43
N ILE A 41 -6.11 -6.16 -5.78
CA ILE A 41 -5.57 -6.06 -4.42
C ILE A 41 -6.39 -5.03 -3.63
N THR A 42 -6.77 -5.42 -2.40
CA THR A 42 -7.55 -4.57 -1.51
C THR A 42 -6.71 -4.18 -0.30
N ILE A 43 -6.58 -2.87 -0.06
CA ILE A 43 -5.90 -2.33 1.11
C ILE A 43 -6.80 -2.53 2.34
N PRO A 44 -6.29 -3.12 3.44
CA PRO A 44 -7.06 -3.25 4.68
C PRO A 44 -7.47 -1.90 5.25
N GLN A 45 -8.67 -1.83 5.85
CA GLN A 45 -9.27 -0.57 6.30
C GLN A 45 -8.49 0.13 7.43
N ASN A 46 -7.68 -0.62 8.17
CA ASN A 46 -6.86 -0.12 9.26
C ASN A 46 -5.48 0.40 8.80
N CYS A 47 -5.17 0.31 7.51
CA CYS A 47 -3.88 0.73 6.96
C CYS A 47 -3.90 2.18 6.50
N THR A 48 -3.03 2.99 7.09
CA THR A 48 -2.79 4.38 6.67
C THR A 48 -1.56 4.51 5.77
N SER A 49 -0.67 3.53 5.80
CA SER A 49 0.49 3.43 4.93
C SER A 49 0.95 1.98 4.83
N GLY A 50 1.63 1.64 3.75
CA GLY A 50 2.23 0.32 3.60
C GLY A 50 2.94 0.15 2.26
N ARG A 51 3.16 -1.11 1.87
CA ARG A 51 3.84 -1.49 0.63
C ARG A 51 3.00 -2.47 -0.15
N ILE A 52 3.08 -2.42 -1.47
CA ILE A 52 2.53 -3.42 -2.38
C ILE A 52 3.68 -3.99 -3.18
N ASP A 53 3.91 -5.29 -3.05
CA ASP A 53 4.86 -6.06 -3.85
C ASP A 53 4.07 -6.87 -4.89
N TRP A 54 4.30 -6.59 -6.17
CA TRP A 54 3.63 -7.25 -7.29
C TRP A 54 4.64 -8.09 -8.07
N HIS A 55 4.55 -9.41 -7.87
CA HIS A 55 5.43 -10.40 -8.48
C HIS A 55 4.95 -10.77 -9.88
N TYR A 56 5.92 -10.95 -10.78
CA TYR A 56 5.73 -11.28 -12.19
C TYR A 56 4.70 -10.38 -12.89
N PRO A 57 4.86 -9.04 -12.80
CA PRO A 57 3.83 -8.12 -13.22
C PRO A 57 3.50 -8.27 -14.70
N GLN A 58 2.25 -8.62 -14.97
CA GLN A 58 1.65 -8.77 -16.28
C GLN A 58 0.22 -8.21 -16.25
N GLY A 59 -0.14 -7.51 -17.32
CA GLY A 59 -1.45 -6.87 -17.46
C GLY A 59 -1.64 -5.76 -16.45
N LYS A 60 -2.72 -5.81 -15.69
CA LYS A 60 -3.17 -4.72 -14.80
C LYS A 60 -3.27 -5.19 -13.35
N LEU A 61 -2.84 -4.34 -12.44
CA LEU A 61 -3.11 -4.46 -11.02
C LEU A 61 -4.15 -3.42 -10.61
N HIS A 62 -5.30 -3.88 -10.15
CA HIS A 62 -6.37 -3.04 -9.64
C HIS A 62 -6.25 -2.90 -8.13
N VAL A 63 -5.85 -1.72 -7.67
CA VAL A 63 -5.67 -1.37 -6.26
C VAL A 63 -6.92 -0.68 -5.75
N GLN A 64 -7.54 -1.24 -4.71
CA GLN A 64 -8.79 -0.74 -4.15
C GLN A 64 -8.67 -0.50 -2.64
N LEU A 65 -9.36 0.53 -2.16
CA LEU A 65 -9.62 0.77 -0.74
C LEU A 65 -11.05 1.24 -0.59
N SER A 66 -11.74 0.76 0.44
CA SER A 66 -13.08 1.23 0.80
C SER A 66 -13.14 1.53 2.29
N LEU A 67 -13.32 2.81 2.61
CA LEU A 67 -13.56 3.34 3.94
C LEU A 67 -14.90 4.08 3.90
N PRO A 68 -16.02 3.37 4.16
CA PRO A 68 -17.34 3.95 4.09
C PRO A 68 -17.44 5.22 4.94
N SER A 69 -18.12 6.23 4.41
CA SER A 69 -18.36 7.52 5.09
C SER A 69 -17.12 8.37 5.36
N LEU A 70 -15.92 7.97 4.92
CA LEU A 70 -14.71 8.77 5.04
C LEU A 70 -14.34 9.48 3.74
N THR A 71 -13.83 10.71 3.88
CA THR A 71 -13.15 11.43 2.80
C THR A 71 -11.64 11.26 2.97
N TYR A 72 -11.01 10.63 1.98
CA TYR A 72 -9.58 10.39 1.98
C TYR A 72 -9.02 10.42 0.55
N SER A 73 -7.69 10.45 0.46
CA SER A 73 -6.95 10.20 -0.78
C SER A 73 -6.10 8.94 -0.61
N LEU A 74 -6.12 8.07 -1.62
CA LEU A 74 -5.16 6.98 -1.76
C LEU A 74 -4.06 7.44 -2.71
N CYS A 75 -2.82 7.32 -2.28
CA CYS A 75 -1.65 7.73 -3.05
C CYS A 75 -0.68 6.55 -3.19
N LEU A 76 -0.25 6.26 -4.42
CA LEU A 76 0.90 5.40 -4.69
C LEU A 76 2.16 6.26 -4.76
N ILE A 77 3.22 5.77 -4.12
CA ILE A 77 4.53 6.42 -4.02
C ILE A 77 5.58 5.41 -4.49
N GLU A 78 6.67 5.90 -5.05
CA GLU A 78 7.83 5.07 -5.37
C GLU A 78 8.26 4.22 -4.15
N GLY A 79 8.44 2.93 -4.41
CA GLY A 79 9.04 1.93 -3.54
C GLY A 79 10.46 1.62 -3.96
N TRP A 80 11.00 0.50 -3.50
CA TRP A 80 12.40 0.14 -3.73
C TRP A 80 12.70 -0.32 -5.17
N ALA A 81 11.66 -0.66 -5.95
CA ALA A 81 11.78 -1.08 -7.36
C ALA A 81 10.49 -0.75 -8.14
N THR A 82 10.07 0.51 -8.15
CA THR A 82 8.88 0.92 -8.90
C THR A 82 9.17 1.01 -10.39
N MET A 83 8.64 0.05 -11.14
CA MET A 83 8.65 0.03 -12.60
C MET A 83 7.26 -0.39 -13.09
N VAL A 84 6.52 0.55 -13.68
CA VAL A 84 5.15 0.38 -14.20
C VAL A 84 4.97 1.29 -15.41
N ALA A 85 4.17 0.88 -16.39
CA ALA A 85 3.97 1.65 -17.62
C ALA A 85 2.96 2.81 -17.44
N GLU A 86 1.94 2.61 -16.62
CA GLU A 86 0.86 3.58 -16.44
C GLU A 86 0.22 3.42 -15.05
N VAL A 87 -0.22 4.53 -14.46
CA VAL A 87 -1.17 4.54 -13.34
C VAL A 87 -2.39 5.34 -13.75
N ARG A 88 -3.58 4.80 -13.52
CA ARG A 88 -4.85 5.39 -13.94
C ARG A 88 -5.82 5.44 -12.77
N GLU A 89 -6.43 6.60 -12.58
CA GLU A 89 -7.57 6.78 -11.67
C GLU A 89 -8.83 6.23 -12.32
N VAL A 90 -9.46 5.28 -11.62
CA VAL A 90 -10.75 4.69 -12.03
C VAL A 90 -11.87 4.85 -11.01
N THR A 91 -11.57 5.54 -9.90
CA THR A 91 -12.54 5.84 -8.83
C THR A 91 -13.81 6.51 -9.35
N GLY A 92 -14.97 5.98 -8.97
CA GLY A 92 -16.26 6.58 -9.32
C GLY A 92 -16.55 6.61 -10.83
N GLY A 93 -15.93 5.70 -11.60
CA GLY A 93 -16.08 5.64 -13.06
C GLY A 93 -15.26 6.67 -13.83
N VAL A 94 -14.38 7.42 -13.15
CA VAL A 94 -13.39 8.28 -13.82
C VAL A 94 -12.45 7.39 -14.67
N ASN A 95 -11.84 7.96 -15.70
CA ASN A 95 -10.81 7.27 -16.47
C ASN A 95 -9.70 8.26 -16.82
N LYS A 96 -8.76 8.45 -15.90
CA LYS A 96 -7.72 9.49 -16.00
C LYS A 96 -6.33 8.92 -15.78
N VAL A 97 -5.43 9.14 -16.74
CA VAL A 97 -4.00 8.83 -16.58
C VAL A 97 -3.38 9.79 -15.58
N LEU A 98 -2.64 9.23 -14.61
CA LEU A 98 -1.86 9.96 -13.63
C LEU A 98 -0.38 9.93 -14.03
N ASN A 99 0.40 10.89 -13.50
CA ASN A 99 1.85 10.81 -13.60
C ASN A 99 2.33 9.56 -12.85
N LEU A 100 3.40 8.93 -13.35
CA LEU A 100 4.03 7.81 -12.66
C LEU A 100 4.49 8.25 -11.26
N PRO A 101 4.30 7.41 -10.24
CA PRO A 101 4.61 7.78 -8.86
C PRO A 101 6.12 7.88 -8.66
N THR A 102 6.54 8.98 -8.03
CA THR A 102 7.91 9.19 -7.54
C THR A 102 7.88 9.52 -6.05
N ALA A 103 9.04 9.50 -5.38
CA ALA A 103 9.11 9.90 -3.96
C ALA A 103 8.56 11.32 -3.68
N GLY A 104 8.70 12.26 -4.62
CA GLY A 104 8.22 13.64 -4.48
C GLY A 104 6.86 13.94 -5.11
N HIS A 105 6.40 13.09 -6.03
CA HIS A 105 5.15 13.29 -6.79
C HIS A 105 4.35 11.99 -6.80
N PRO A 106 3.53 11.74 -5.76
CA PRO A 106 2.71 10.54 -5.71
C PRO A 106 1.57 10.56 -6.73
N ALA A 107 1.15 9.38 -7.18
CA ALA A 107 -0.04 9.20 -7.98
C ALA A 107 -1.25 9.01 -7.05
N CYS A 108 -2.10 10.03 -6.93
CA CYS A 108 -3.20 10.04 -5.97
C CYS A 108 -4.59 10.06 -6.63
N THR A 109 -5.53 9.34 -6.03
CA THR A 109 -6.97 9.44 -6.30
C THR A 109 -7.70 9.83 -5.01
N LYS A 110 -8.85 10.51 -5.15
CA LYS A 110 -9.71 10.91 -4.02
C LYS A 110 -10.91 9.97 -3.93
N ALA A 111 -11.33 9.66 -2.71
CA ALA A 111 -12.46 8.79 -2.48
C ALA A 111 -13.76 9.38 -3.03
N VAL A 112 -14.54 8.57 -3.75
CA VAL A 112 -15.92 8.85 -4.16
C VAL A 112 -16.82 7.82 -3.49
N GLY A 113 -17.77 8.26 -2.67
CA GLY A 113 -18.63 7.35 -1.91
C GLY A 113 -17.87 6.47 -0.89
N GLY A 114 -16.71 6.92 -0.41
CA GLY A 114 -15.86 6.15 0.51
C GLY A 114 -14.94 5.14 -0.17
N THR A 115 -14.88 5.08 -1.50
CA THR A 115 -14.05 4.11 -2.24
C THR A 115 -13.03 4.84 -3.11
N THR A 116 -11.83 4.27 -3.24
CA THR A 116 -10.79 4.66 -4.21
C THR A 116 -10.34 3.45 -5.02
N GLU A 117 -10.07 3.68 -6.29
CA GLU A 117 -9.67 2.66 -7.25
C GLU A 117 -8.58 3.22 -8.18
N LEU A 118 -7.44 2.52 -8.22
CA LEU A 118 -6.33 2.80 -9.12
C LEU A 118 -6.03 1.56 -9.96
N LEU A 119 -5.78 1.75 -11.25
CA LEU A 119 -5.36 0.69 -12.16
C LEU A 119 -3.89 0.93 -12.54
N VAL A 120 -3.04 -0.04 -12.28
CA VAL A 120 -1.60 0.02 -12.52
C VAL A 120 -1.26 -0.94 -13.66
N GLN A 121 -0.71 -0.42 -14.75
CA GLN A 121 -0.31 -1.23 -15.91
C GLN A 121 1.14 -1.70 -15.72
N ALA A 122 1.36 -3.00 -15.87
CA ALA A 122 2.69 -3.59 -15.85
C ALA A 122 3.58 -2.99 -16.97
N ASP A 123 4.85 -2.77 -16.65
CA ASP A 123 5.86 -2.44 -17.67
C ASP A 123 6.19 -3.72 -18.47
N PRO A 124 6.15 -3.69 -19.82
CA PRO A 124 6.38 -4.88 -20.64
C PRO A 124 7.82 -5.42 -20.55
N MET A 125 8.77 -4.64 -20.05
CA MET A 125 10.16 -5.06 -19.86
C MET A 125 10.42 -5.69 -18.49
N LEU A 126 9.46 -5.62 -17.57
CA LEU A 126 9.64 -6.08 -16.20
C LEU A 126 9.21 -7.53 -16.03
N ALA A 127 10.17 -8.43 -15.76
CA ALA A 127 9.91 -9.86 -15.66
C ALA A 127 9.75 -10.39 -14.22
N TYR A 128 10.29 -9.70 -13.21
CA TYR A 128 10.41 -10.28 -11.86
C TYR A 128 9.44 -9.69 -10.84
N MET A 129 9.57 -8.40 -10.50
CA MET A 129 8.74 -7.79 -9.45
C MET A 129 8.81 -6.27 -9.57
N THR A 130 7.69 -5.61 -9.27
CA THR A 130 7.62 -4.18 -8.99
C THR A 130 7.13 -3.98 -7.57
N SER A 131 7.58 -2.91 -6.93
CA SER A 131 7.14 -2.54 -5.58
C SER A 131 6.87 -1.06 -5.50
N PHE A 132 5.75 -0.68 -4.88
CA PHE A 132 5.42 0.70 -4.58
C PHE A 132 4.84 0.83 -3.17
N ASN A 133 5.13 1.96 -2.54
CA ASN A 133 4.55 2.31 -1.26
C ASN A 133 3.16 2.93 -1.48
N TYR A 134 2.31 2.92 -0.46
CA TYR A 134 1.05 3.65 -0.48
C TYR A 134 0.82 4.42 0.82
N THR A 135 0.02 5.46 0.73
CA THR A 135 -0.48 6.23 1.89
C THR A 135 -1.95 6.58 1.71
N VAL A 136 -2.69 6.57 2.81
CA VAL A 136 -4.08 6.99 2.92
C VAL A 136 -4.12 8.27 3.73
N VAL A 137 -4.49 9.38 3.09
CA VAL A 137 -4.55 10.69 3.74
C VAL A 137 -6.02 11.05 3.95
N THR A 138 -6.49 10.93 5.18
CA THR A 138 -7.80 11.44 5.58
C THR A 138 -7.73 12.96 5.70
N LYS A 139 -8.69 13.69 5.14
CA LYS A 139 -8.84 15.09 5.55
C LYS A 139 -9.36 15.09 6.98
N SER A 140 -8.57 15.62 7.93
CA SER A 140 -9.09 15.94 9.25
C SER A 140 -10.29 16.86 9.04
N GLN A 141 -11.49 16.41 9.42
CA GLN A 141 -12.64 17.29 9.52
C GLN A 141 -12.30 18.29 10.63
N THR A 142 -11.79 19.47 10.26
CA THR A 142 -11.86 20.64 11.13
C THR A 142 -13.34 20.95 11.27
N HIS A 143 -13.89 20.51 12.39
CA HIS A 143 -15.26 20.77 12.82
C HIS A 143 -15.38 22.18 13.40
#